data_AF-A0A1G9LMP8-F1
#
_entry.id   AF-A0A1G9LMP8-F1
#
_cell.length_a   1.000
_cell.length_b   1.000
_cell.length_c   1.000
_cell.angle_alpha   90.00
_cell.angle_beta   90.00
_cell.angle_gamma   90.00
#
_symmetry.space_group_name_H-M   'P 1'
#
loop_
_entity.id
_entity.type
_entity.pdbx_description
1 polymer ?
#
loop_
_entity_poly.entity_id
_entity_poly.type
_entity_poly.pdbx_seq_one_letter_code
_entity_poly.pdbx_strand_id
1 'polypeptide(L)'
;MTQRNLSELTDEELLQEVKKMKSTSITNAVLIGFLVGIVFYSVVKNSIGFLTLIPLFLAYKLINKSNYNNQELANLLKERNLK
;
A
#
# COMPACT_ATOMS: atom_id res chain seq x y z
N MET A 1 -11.49 13.92 -3.63
CA MET A 1 -10.31 14.50 -2.97
C MET A 1 -9.46 15.15 -4.05
N THR A 2 -9.30 16.45 -4.01
CA THR A 2 -8.42 17.20 -4.92
C THR A 2 -7.00 16.67 -4.71
N GLN A 3 -6.44 16.00 -5.71
CA GLN A 3 -5.05 15.55 -5.67
C GLN A 3 -4.18 16.80 -5.82
N ARG A 4 -3.83 17.45 -4.71
CA ARG A 4 -2.70 18.40 -4.69
C ARG A 4 -1.49 17.61 -5.18
N ASN A 5 -0.83 18.08 -6.23
CA ASN A 5 0.36 17.39 -6.74
C ASN A 5 1.39 17.33 -5.61
N LEU A 6 2.08 16.19 -5.46
CA LEU A 6 3.09 16.03 -4.41
C LEU A 6 4.16 17.14 -4.46
N SER A 7 4.37 17.72 -5.65
CA SER A 7 5.25 18.86 -5.91
C SER A 7 4.80 20.18 -5.27
N GLU A 8 3.52 20.33 -4.92
CA GLU A 8 2.96 21.56 -4.31
C GLU A 8 3.02 21.56 -2.77
N LEU A 9 3.37 20.42 -2.15
CA LEU A 9 3.51 20.31 -0.70
C LEU A 9 4.79 21.01 -0.20
N THR A 10 4.72 21.57 1.01
CA THR A 10 5.91 22.05 1.73
C THR A 10 6.73 20.87 2.25
N ASP A 11 7.99 21.11 2.63
CA ASP A 11 8.90 20.03 3.07
C ASP A 11 8.40 19.30 4.32
N GLU A 12 7.74 20.02 5.24
CA GLU A 12 7.08 19.42 6.41
C GLU A 12 5.88 18.55 6.03
N GLU A 13 5.04 19.01 5.10
CA GLU A 13 3.90 18.22 4.59
C GLU A 13 4.40 16.97 3.84
N LEU A 14 5.50 17.08 3.08
CA LEU A 14 6.12 15.95 2.37
C LEU A 14 6.62 14.88 3.34
N LEU A 15 7.30 15.28 4.41
CA LEU A 15 7.76 14.35 5.46
C LEU A 15 6.59 13.67 6.20
N GLN A 16 5.50 14.40 6.44
CA GLN A 16 4.28 13.82 7.00
C GLN A 16 3.66 12.78 6.05
N GLU A 17 3.61 13.07 4.75
CA GLU A 17 3.09 12.15 3.76
C GLU A 17 3.94 10.87 3.66
N VAL A 18 5.28 10.97 3.73
CA VAL A 18 6.19 9.82 3.83
C VAL A 18 5.85 8.94 5.03
N LYS A 19 5.68 9.55 6.21
CA LYS A 19 5.37 8.83 7.45
C LYS A 19 4.03 8.11 7.35
N LYS A 20 3.05 8.77 6.74
CA LYS A 20 1.71 8.22 6.48
C LYS A 20 1.75 7.09 5.46
N MET A 21 2.52 7.22 4.37
CA MET A 21 2.71 6.14 3.40
C MET A 21 3.39 4.93 4.03
N LYS A 22 4.43 5.13 4.85
CA LYS A 22 5.09 4.03 5.56
C LYS A 22 4.13 3.29 6.49
N SER A 23 3.33 4.02 7.27
CA SER A 23 2.29 3.44 8.13
C SER A 23 1.27 2.65 7.30
N THR A 24 0.80 3.23 6.20
CA THR A 24 -0.15 2.58 5.28
C THR A 24 0.45 1.31 4.67
N SER A 25 1.74 1.32 4.32
CA SER A 25 2.44 0.15 3.79
C SER A 25 2.52 -0.99 4.80
N ILE A 26 2.74 -0.68 6.09
CA ILE A 26 2.75 -1.69 7.16
C ILE A 26 1.35 -2.29 7.32
N THR A 27 0.32 -1.45 7.43
CA THR A 27 -1.08 -1.90 7.51
C THR A 27 -1.45 -2.77 6.30
N ASN A 28 -1.03 -2.36 5.11
CA ASN A 28 -1.25 -3.13 3.89
C ASN A 28 -0.55 -4.49 3.92
N ALA A 29 0.70 -4.54 4.38
CA ALA A 29 1.44 -5.80 4.51
C ALA A 29 0.78 -6.76 5.52
N VAL A 30 0.30 -6.23 6.65
CA VAL A 30 -0.46 -7.01 7.65
C VAL A 30 -1.74 -7.55 7.05
N LEU A 31 -2.50 -6.73 6.33
CA LEU A 31 -3.72 -7.16 5.64
C LEU A 31 -3.42 -8.24 4.60
N ILE A 32 -2.38 -8.07 3.76
CA ILE A 32 -1.98 -9.08 2.79
C ILE A 32 -1.62 -10.40 3.49
N GLY A 33 -0.82 -10.35 4.55
CA GLY A 33 -0.46 -11.55 5.33
C GLY A 33 -1.68 -12.25 5.93
N PHE A 34 -2.63 -11.49 6.46
CA PHE A 34 -3.90 -12.02 6.96
C PHE A 34 -4.72 -12.70 5.86
N LEU A 35 -4.83 -12.06 4.69
CA LEU A 35 -5.54 -12.59 3.53
C LEU A 35 -4.89 -13.89 3.03
N VAL A 36 -3.56 -13.94 2.94
CA VAL A 36 -2.81 -15.17 2.60
C VAL A 36 -3.06 -16.26 3.64
N GLY A 37 -3.10 -15.93 4.92
CA GLY A 37 -3.42 -16.86 6.00
C GLY A 37 -4.82 -17.48 5.85
N ILE A 38 -5.83 -16.67 5.51
CA ILE A 38 -7.19 -17.17 5.23
C ILE A 38 -7.18 -18.13 4.04
N VAL A 39 -6.50 -17.77 2.95
CA VAL A 39 -6.40 -18.63 1.76
C VAL A 39 -5.72 -19.96 2.12
N PHE A 40 -4.63 -19.93 2.88
CA PHE A 40 -3.92 -21.14 3.31
C PHE A 40 -4.79 -22.04 4.18
N TYR A 41 -5.49 -21.47 5.17
CA TYR A 41 -6.43 -22.21 6.02
C TYR A 41 -7.59 -22.82 5.21
N SER A 42 -8.12 -22.07 4.25
CA SER A 42 -9.19 -22.52 3.34
C SER A 42 -8.74 -23.69 2.46
N VAL A 43 -7.52 -23.68 1.92
CA VAL A 43 -6.94 -24.79 1.15
C VAL A 43 -6.76 -26.03 2.04
N VAL A 44 -6.21 -25.88 3.24
CA VAL A 44 -6.03 -27.00 4.20
C VAL A 44 -7.37 -27.61 4.60
N LYS A 45 -8.42 -26.81 4.76
CA LYS A 45 -9.79 -27.26 5.06
C LYS A 45 -10.58 -27.69 3.81
N ASN A 46 -9.98 -27.65 2.62
CA ASN A 46 -10.58 -27.98 1.33
C ASN A 46 -11.86 -27.16 0.99
N SER A 47 -12.00 -25.99 1.61
CA SER A 47 -13.09 -25.03 1.34
C SER A 47 -12.64 -24.08 0.24
N ILE A 48 -12.37 -24.62 -0.95
CA ILE A 48 -11.99 -23.86 -2.16
C ILE A 48 -13.25 -23.19 -2.70
N GLY A 49 -13.72 -22.16 -2.01
CA GLY A 49 -14.91 -21.40 -2.36
C GLY A 49 -14.59 -19.99 -2.85
N PHE A 50 -15.64 -19.30 -3.32
CA PHE A 50 -15.64 -17.87 -3.70
C PHE A 50 -14.97 -16.94 -2.66
N LEU A 51 -14.98 -17.34 -1.38
CA LEU A 51 -14.32 -16.62 -0.29
C LEU A 51 -12.79 -16.50 -0.44
N THR A 52 -12.13 -17.30 -1.29
CA THR A 52 -10.69 -17.17 -1.59
C THR A 52 -10.39 -16.11 -2.65
N LEU A 53 -11.35 -15.80 -3.53
CA LEU A 53 -11.21 -14.79 -4.57
C LEU A 53 -11.21 -13.37 -4.01
N ILE A 54 -11.98 -13.12 -2.94
CA ILE A 54 -12.07 -11.82 -2.26
C ILE A 54 -10.70 -11.40 -1.68
N PRO A 55 -10.02 -12.24 -0.87
CA PRO A 55 -8.63 -12.03 -0.44
C PRO A 55 -7.67 -11.76 -1.59
N LEU A 56 -7.74 -12.56 -2.65
CA LEU A 56 -6.82 -12.46 -3.78
C LEU A 56 -7.01 -11.12 -4.53
N PHE A 57 -8.25 -10.70 -4.75
CA PHE A 57 -8.58 -9.42 -5.36
C PHE A 57 -8.12 -8.23 -4.51
N LEU A 58 -8.34 -8.29 -3.19
CA LEU A 58 -7.86 -7.24 -2.28
C LEU A 58 -6.34 -7.12 -2.32
N ALA A 59 -5.61 -8.24 -2.24
CA ALA A 59 -4.16 -8.24 -2.31
C ALA A 59 -3.64 -7.63 -3.62
N TYR A 60 -4.20 -8.03 -4.77
CA TYR A 60 -3.85 -7.48 -6.08
C TYR A 60 -4.07 -5.96 -6.15
N LYS A 61 -5.26 -5.48 -5.73
CA LYS A 61 -5.59 -4.05 -5.72
C LYS A 61 -4.64 -3.24 -4.82
N LEU A 62 -4.23 -3.82 -3.69
CA LEU A 62 -3.35 -3.16 -2.72
C LEU A 62 -1.93 -3.01 -3.26
N ILE A 63 -1.40 -4.06 -3.91
CA ILE A 63 -0.08 -4.06 -4.55
C ILE A 63 -0.03 -3.03 -5.68
N ASN A 64 -1.06 -2.98 -6.53
CA ASN A 64 -1.06 -2.07 -7.68
C ASN A 64 -1.14 -0.59 -7.26
N LYS A 65 -1.79 -0.27 -6.14
CA LYS A 65 -1.95 1.11 -5.66
C LYS A 65 -0.67 1.69 -5.05
N SER A 66 0.21 0.87 -4.46
CA SER A 66 1.37 1.40 -3.72
C SER A 66 2.53 1.81 -4.63
N ASN A 67 2.69 1.23 -5.81
CA ASN A 67 3.91 1.44 -6.62
C ASN A 67 4.01 2.84 -7.24
N TYR A 68 2.90 3.43 -7.69
CA TYR A 68 2.92 4.72 -8.39
C TYR A 68 3.28 5.90 -7.46
N ASN A 69 2.60 6.01 -6.31
CA ASN A 69 2.80 7.13 -5.37
C ASN A 69 4.16 7.11 -4.66
N ASN A 70 4.76 5.93 -4.46
CA ASN A 70 6.03 5.84 -3.74
C ASN A 70 7.21 6.35 -4.58
N GLN A 71 7.19 6.13 -5.91
CA GLN A 71 8.29 6.52 -6.78
C GLN A 71 8.31 8.04 -7.02
N GLU A 72 7.16 8.65 -7.22
CA GLU A 72 7.02 10.10 -7.39
C GLU A 72 7.45 10.85 -6.12
N LEU A 73 6.99 10.40 -4.95
CA LEU A 73 7.38 10.98 -3.66
C LEU A 73 8.88 10.82 -3.40
N ALA A 74 9.46 9.65 -3.72
CA ALA A 74 10.89 9.41 -3.54
C ALA A 74 11.76 10.30 -4.44
N ASN A 75 11.32 10.56 -5.67
CA ASN A 75 12.01 11.47 -6.58
C ASN A 75 11.98 12.92 -6.07
N LEU A 76 10.83 13.38 -5.57
CA LEU A 76 10.70 14.74 -5.01
C LEU A 76 11.55 14.94 -3.75
N LEU A 77 11.64 13.94 -2.88
CA LEU A 77 12.50 14.00 -1.69
C LEU A 77 13.99 14.09 -2.05
N LYS A 78 14.42 13.34 -3.08
CA LYS A 78 15.80 13.40 -3.60
C LYS A 78 16.09 14.77 -4.22
N GLU A 79 15.16 15.28 -5.03
CA GLU A 79 15.30 16.58 -5.70
C GLU A 79 15.45 17.73 -4.68
N ARG A 80 14.73 17.64 -3.55
CA ARG A 80 14.78 18.62 -2.46
C ARG A 80 15.84 18.35 -1.39
N ASN A 81 16.70 17.34 -1.57
CA ASN A 81 17.73 16.94 -0.59
C ASN A 81 17.18 16.62 0.82
N LEU A 82 15.92 16.17 0.91
CA LEU A 82 15.28 15.81 2.17
C LEU A 82 15.57 14.35 2.56
N LYS A 83 16.10 13.53 1.63
CA LYS A 83 16.63 12.19 1.88
C LYS A 83 17.42 11.60 0.71
#